data_AF-A0A940WB83-F1
#
_entry.id   AF-A0A940WB83-F1
#
_cell.length_a   1.000
_cell.length_b   1.000
_cell.length_c   1.000
_cell.angle_alpha   90.00
_cell.angle_beta   90.00
_cell.angle_gamma   90.00
#
_symmetry.space_group_name_H-M   'P 1'
#
loop_
_entity.id
_entity.type
_entity.pdbx_description
1 polymer ?
#
loop_
_entity_poly.entity_id
_entity_poly.type
_entity_poly.pdbx_seq_one_letter_code
_entity_poly.pdbx_strand_id
1 'polypeptide(L)'
;MRELKNFSAGEWLRFVPLEYAFKQARNDAWLAFYKRVRPKALDSFLAGTERFRDRPVALVIAFEQPWVLDWLLRMAQRNLADTAVLVFDNSRR
;
A
#
# COMPACT_ATOMS: atom_id res chain seq x y z
N MET A 1 -0.82 -14.18 -4.12
CA MET A 1 -0.45 -15.04 -5.27
C MET A 1 -1.04 -16.43 -5.06
N ARG A 2 -1.20 -17.23 -6.12
CA ARG A 2 -1.74 -18.60 -6.07
C ARG A 2 -0.77 -19.52 -5.31
N GLU A 3 -1.25 -20.22 -4.29
CA GLU A 3 -0.43 -21.15 -3.51
C GLU A 3 0.03 -22.35 -4.36
N LEU A 4 1.21 -22.92 -4.05
CA LEU A 4 1.78 -24.06 -4.79
C LEU A 4 0.84 -25.27 -4.86
N LYS A 5 0.03 -25.47 -3.82
CA LYS A 5 -0.98 -26.53 -3.74
C LYS A 5 -2.14 -26.35 -4.73
N ASN A 6 -2.31 -25.15 -5.28
CA ASN A 6 -3.39 -24.83 -6.20
C ASN A 6 -3.00 -25.07 -7.66
N PHE A 7 -1.80 -25.56 -7.97
CA PHE A 7 -1.37 -25.91 -9.34
C PHE A 7 -1.66 -27.39 -9.65
N SER A 8 -2.26 -27.63 -10.81
CA SER A 8 -2.54 -28.98 -11.31
C SER A 8 -1.28 -29.71 -11.74
N ALA A 9 -1.32 -31.04 -11.80
CA ALA A 9 -0.20 -31.86 -12.28
C ALA A 9 0.27 -31.48 -13.70
N GLY A 10 -0.66 -31.07 -14.58
CA GLY A 10 -0.33 -30.59 -15.92
C GLY A 10 0.44 -29.26 -15.92
N GLU A 11 0.19 -28.38 -14.96
CA GLU A 11 0.94 -27.13 -14.79
C GLU A 11 2.34 -27.38 -14.22
N TRP A 12 2.47 -28.36 -13.33
CA TRP A 12 3.76 -28.82 -12.81
C TRP A 12 4.65 -29.39 -13.90
N LEU A 13 4.09 -30.24 -14.79
CA LEU A 13 4.82 -30.78 -15.95
C LEU A 13 5.27 -29.69 -16.92
N ARG A 14 4.54 -28.57 -16.98
CA ARG A 14 4.90 -27.38 -17.79
C ARG A 14 5.79 -26.38 -17.04
N PHE A 15 6.24 -26.70 -15.83
CA PHE A 15 7.08 -25.86 -14.98
C PHE A 15 6.50 -24.46 -14.64
N VAL A 16 5.18 -24.29 -14.77
CA VAL A 16 4.49 -23.02 -14.46
C VAL A 16 4.73 -22.56 -13.01
N PRO A 17 4.74 -23.44 -11.98
CA PRO A 17 5.03 -23.03 -10.61
C PRO A 17 6.42 -22.42 -10.42
N LEU A 18 7.44 -22.90 -11.16
CA LEU A 18 8.79 -22.36 -11.08
C LEU A 18 8.88 -20.95 -11.66
N GLU A 19 8.19 -20.71 -12.80
CA GLU A 19 8.09 -19.38 -13.39
C GLU A 19 7.42 -18.40 -12.41
N TYR A 20 6.36 -18.84 -11.73
CA TYR A 20 5.68 -18.05 -10.70
C TYR A 20 6.59 -17.76 -9.51
N ALA A 21 7.31 -18.77 -9.00
CA ALA A 21 8.24 -18.60 -7.89
C ALA A 21 9.36 -17.61 -8.24
N PHE A 22 9.91 -17.68 -9.47
CA PHE A 22 10.91 -16.73 -9.94
C PHE A 22 10.36 -15.31 -10.04
N LYS A 23 9.16 -15.13 -10.62
CA LYS A 23 8.49 -13.81 -10.68
C LYS A 23 8.26 -13.24 -9.29
N GLN A 24 7.86 -14.08 -8.34
CA GLN A 24 7.67 -13.67 -6.96
C GLN A 24 9.00 -13.26 -6.30
N ALA A 25 10.03 -14.10 -6.39
CA ALA A 25 11.35 -13.80 -5.83
C ALA A 25 11.92 -12.48 -6.39
N ARG A 26 11.77 -12.24 -7.70
CA ARG A 26 12.15 -10.97 -8.33
C ARG A 26 11.37 -9.79 -7.75
N ASN A 27 10.05 -9.91 -7.62
CA ASN A 27 9.21 -8.84 -7.08
C ASN A 27 9.55 -8.56 -5.60
N ASP A 28 9.80 -9.60 -4.81
CA ASP A 28 10.18 -9.48 -3.40
C ASP A 28 11.57 -8.84 -3.25
N ALA A 29 12.54 -9.22 -4.09
CA ALA A 29 13.85 -8.59 -4.13
C ALA A 29 13.75 -7.11 -4.50
N TRP A 30 12.94 -6.77 -5.51
CA TRP A 30 12.69 -5.38 -5.89
C TRP A 30 12.01 -4.59 -4.78
N LEU A 31 10.99 -5.16 -4.13
CA LEU A 31 10.31 -4.53 -3.00
C LEU A 31 11.25 -4.31 -1.81
N ALA A 32 12.11 -5.28 -1.52
CA ALA A 32 13.10 -5.15 -0.46
C ALA A 32 14.10 -4.04 -0.77
N PHE A 33 14.57 -3.93 -2.02
CA PHE A 33 15.40 -2.83 -2.46
C PHE A 33 14.67 -1.49 -2.33
N TYR A 34 13.45 -1.40 -2.85
CA TYR A 34 12.64 -0.19 -2.79
C TYR A 34 12.41 0.30 -1.35
N LYS A 35 12.11 -0.61 -0.42
CA LYS A 35 11.92 -0.30 1.01
C LYS A 35 13.19 0.24 1.70
N ARG A 36 14.38 -0.07 1.18
CA ARG A 36 15.64 0.46 1.71
C ARG A 36 15.88 1.92 1.30
N VAL A 37 15.23 2.37 0.22
CA VAL A 37 15.35 3.75 -0.24
C VAL A 37 14.54 4.65 0.68
N ARG A 38 15.23 5.52 1.43
CA ARG A 38 14.57 6.56 2.25
C ARG A 38 14.15 7.72 1.34
N PRO A 39 12.85 8.07 1.26
CA PRO A 39 12.42 9.25 0.53
C PRO A 39 13.03 10.51 1.13
N LYS A 40 13.49 11.46 0.30
CA LYS A 40 14.09 12.73 0.76
C LYS A 40 13.15 13.52 1.69
N ALA A 41 11.84 13.46 1.44
CA ALA A 41 10.82 14.17 2.20
C ALA A 41 10.34 13.41 3.45
N LEU A 42 10.87 12.21 3.74
CA LEU A 42 10.39 11.40 4.86
C LEU A 42 10.60 12.12 6.19
N ASP A 43 11.76 12.73 6.41
CA ASP A 43 12.08 13.34 7.70
C ASP A 43 11.22 14.58 7.96
N SER A 44 11.05 15.43 6.94
CA SER A 44 10.14 16.58 7.01
C SER A 44 8.68 16.14 7.22
N PHE A 45 8.27 15.05 6.58
CA PHE A 45 6.92 14.50 6.75
C PHE A 45 6.72 14.01 8.19
N LEU A 46 7.65 13.21 8.71
CA LEU A 46 7.59 12.67 10.07
C LEU A 46 7.54 13.79 11.11
N ALA A 47 8.40 14.81 10.97
CA ALA A 47 8.36 16.00 11.83
C ALA A 47 7.01 16.73 11.75
N GLY A 48 6.45 16.91 10.56
CA GLY A 48 5.13 17.53 10.37
C GLY A 48 3.97 16.70 10.93
N THR A 49 4.14 15.38 11.05
CA THR A 49 3.15 14.46 11.63
C THR A 49 3.29 14.24 13.13
N GLU A 50 4.34 14.78 13.76
CA GLU A 50 4.62 14.55 15.18
C GLU A 50 3.48 15.03 16.11
N ARG A 51 2.74 16.05 15.67
CA ARG A 51 1.49 16.51 16.32
C ARG A 51 0.38 15.45 16.42
N PHE A 52 0.51 14.32 15.72
CA PHE A 52 -0.45 13.21 15.74
C PHE A 52 0.05 12.01 16.57
N ARG A 53 1.17 12.13 17.29
CA ARG A 53 1.82 11.03 18.01
C ARG A 53 0.87 10.24 18.92
N ASP A 54 -0.03 10.93 19.61
CA ASP A 54 -0.94 10.33 20.59
C ASP A 54 -2.36 10.12 20.05
N ARG A 55 -2.54 10.18 18.73
CA ARG A 55 -3.84 10.06 18.07
C ARG A 55 -3.87 8.88 17.11
N PRO A 56 -5.01 8.18 16.94
CA PRO A 56 -5.17 7.24 15.85
C PRO A 56 -4.93 7.92 14.50
N VAL A 57 -4.24 7.25 13.59
CA VAL A 57 -3.95 7.75 12.24
C VAL A 57 -4.58 6.84 11.20
N ALA A 58 -5.43 7.39 10.35
CA ALA A 58 -5.98 6.72 9.18
C ALA A 58 -5.20 7.17 7.92
N LEU A 59 -4.62 6.22 7.21
CA LEU A 59 -3.89 6.48 5.97
C LEU A 59 -4.81 6.18 4.77
N VAL A 60 -4.97 7.16 3.88
CA VAL A 60 -5.83 7.05 2.70
C VAL A 60 -4.97 7.32 1.47
N ILE A 61 -4.95 6.39 0.52
CA ILE A 61 -4.33 6.61 -0.79
C ILE A 61 -5.45 6.98 -1.75
N ALA A 62 -5.47 8.23 -2.22
CA ALA A 62 -6.49 8.71 -3.15
C ALA A 62 -6.12 8.33 -4.59
N PHE A 63 -7.08 7.72 -5.31
CA PHE A 63 -6.94 7.29 -6.71
C PHE A 63 -8.03 7.92 -7.57
N GLU A 64 -7.71 9.00 -8.29
CA GLU A 64 -8.43 9.61 -9.43
C GLU A 64 -9.98 9.74 -9.35
N GLN A 65 -10.58 9.56 -8.17
CA GLN A 65 -12.02 9.60 -7.93
C GLN A 65 -12.32 10.59 -6.80
N PRO A 66 -12.41 11.90 -7.11
CA PRO A 66 -12.59 12.95 -6.10
C PRO A 66 -13.83 12.73 -5.23
N TRP A 67 -14.95 12.29 -5.83
CA TRP A 67 -16.20 12.09 -5.10
C TRP A 67 -16.12 10.99 -4.04
N VAL A 68 -15.30 9.95 -4.26
CA VAL A 68 -15.08 8.87 -3.27
C VAL A 68 -14.26 9.40 -2.10
N LEU A 69 -13.24 10.22 -2.38
CA LEU A 69 -12.45 10.86 -1.34
C LEU A 69 -13.32 11.79 -0.48
N ASP A 70 -14.16 12.62 -1.11
CA ASP A 70 -15.10 13.49 -0.41
C ASP A 70 -16.06 12.71 0.49
N TRP A 71 -16.62 11.62 -0.04
CA TRP A 71 -17.49 10.74 0.73
C TRP A 71 -16.75 10.11 1.91
N LEU A 72 -15.52 9.60 1.69
CA LEU A 72 -14.69 9.01 2.73
C LEU A 72 -14.38 10.02 3.83
N LEU A 73 -13.98 11.24 3.49
CA LEU A 73 -13.67 12.29 4.46
C LEU A 73 -14.90 12.68 5.28
N ARG A 74 -16.08 12.80 4.65
CA ARG A 74 -17.34 13.05 5.35
C ARG A 74 -17.69 11.92 6.32
N MET A 75 -17.48 10.66 5.92
CA MET A 75 -17.76 9.51 6.78
C MET A 75 -16.73 9.38 7.90
N ALA A 76 -15.45 9.65 7.62
CA ALA A 76 -14.41 9.68 8.62
C ALA A 76 -14.70 10.73 9.70
N GLN A 77 -15.07 11.94 9.30
CA GLN A 77 -15.44 13.00 10.24
C GLN A 77 -16.61 12.61 11.17
N ARG A 78 -17.57 11.82 10.67
CA ARG A 78 -18.75 11.40 11.43
C ARG A 78 -18.48 10.20 12.35
N ASN A 79 -17.59 9.30 11.96
CA ASN A 79 -17.46 7.98 12.59
C ASN A 79 -16.10 7.74 13.27
N LEU A 80 -15.05 8.48 12.88
CA LEU A 80 -13.72 8.33 13.44
C LEU A 80 -13.45 9.46 14.43
N ALA A 81 -13.85 9.25 15.69
CA ALA A 81 -13.54 10.18 16.76
C ALA A 81 -12.02 10.29 16.95
N ASP A 82 -11.55 11.53 17.11
CA ASP A 82 -10.17 11.88 17.42
C ASP A 82 -9.07 11.29 16.50
N THR A 83 -9.44 10.89 15.28
CA THR A 83 -8.51 10.27 14.32
C THR A 83 -7.97 11.30 13.33
N ALA A 84 -6.66 11.31 13.12
CA ALA A 84 -6.02 12.09 12.06
C ALA A 84 -6.09 11.32 10.74
N VAL A 85 -6.74 11.88 9.72
CA VAL A 85 -6.79 11.29 8.37
C VAL A 85 -5.70 11.91 7.50
N LEU A 86 -4.76 11.10 7.04
CA LEU A 86 -3.69 11.51 6.13
C LEU A 86 -3.99 10.99 4.72
N VAL A 87 -4.17 11.91 3.78
CA VAL A 87 -4.45 11.59 2.38
C VAL A 87 -3.17 11.70 1.57
N PHE A 88 -2.81 10.61 0.91
CA PHE A 88 -1.71 10.52 -0.05
C PHE A 88 -2.32 10.51 -1.45
N ASP A 89 -2.14 11.61 -2.16
CA ASP A 89 -2.61 11.73 -3.53
C ASP A 89 -1.70 10.92 -4.46
N ASN A 90 -2.28 9.91 -5.11
CA ASN A 90 -1.62 9.09 -6.11
C ASN A 90 -2.30 9.24 -7.49
N SER A 91 -3.02 10.35 -7.70
CA SER A 91 -3.55 10.70 -9.02
C SER A 91 -2.42 11.04 -9.98
N ARG A 92 -2.59 10.63 -11.24
CA ARG A 92 -1.75 11.11 -12.33
C ARG A 92 -2.30 12.49 -12.69
N ARG A 93 -1.46 13.52 -12.58
CA ARG A 93 -1.81 14.89 -13.02
C ARG A 93 -2.25 14.91 -14.48
#